data_AF-A0A4S1E1Y6-F1
#
_entry.id   AF-A0A4S1E1Y6-F1
#
_cell.length_a   1.000
_cell.length_b   1.000
_cell.length_c   1.000
_cell.angle_alpha   90.00
_cell.angle_beta   90.00
_cell.angle_gamma   90.00
#
_symmetry.space_group_name_H-M   'P 1'
#
loop_
_entity.id
_entity.type
_entity.pdbx_description
1 polymer ?
#
loop_
_entity_poly.entity_id
_entity_poly.type
_entity_poly.pdbx_seq_one_letter_code
_entity_poly.pdbx_strand_id
1 'polypeptide(L)'
;MQRRLIDYFIISLKGLAMGAADAVPGVSGGTIAFISGIYEELISSISNINISLFKTLFSKGLKAFWEQLNGNFLLALAAGIIISFVSFMKLAKYLLENHPILIWSFFFGLIVASIYFVGKQISKWNTSVIIALIVGAGIAFYITRLPALTTSESSLYLFFAGAIAICAMILPGISGSFILIILGAYKTLSDAIHDIDIKKILVFVGGALVGLLSFSHILKWLFKHYHNITLALLTGFIFGSLNKVWPWKKTLTWHTNSKGIKTPILQESISPFSFDSESQLLFAIILMIIGFLTIFILEKVGSKKQ
;
A
#
# COMPACT_ATOMS: atom_id res chain seq x y z
N MET A 1 5.87 -4.17 -33.78
CA MET A 1 7.11 -4.97 -33.81
C MET A 1 6.90 -6.19 -32.93
N GLN A 2 7.19 -7.40 -33.41
CA GLN A 2 7.12 -8.60 -32.58
C GLN A 2 8.19 -8.49 -31.48
N ARG A 3 7.76 -8.55 -30.21
CA ARG A 3 8.67 -8.54 -29.06
C ARG A 3 9.50 -9.82 -29.02
N ARG A 4 10.77 -9.67 -28.69
CA ARG A 4 11.68 -10.77 -28.41
C ARG A 4 11.51 -11.24 -26.96
N LEU A 5 11.97 -12.44 -26.65
CA LEU A 5 11.92 -12.99 -25.29
C LEU A 5 12.59 -12.07 -24.25
N ILE A 6 13.67 -11.39 -24.64
CA ILE A 6 14.39 -10.47 -23.75
C ILE A 6 13.54 -9.25 -23.36
N ASP A 7 12.64 -8.81 -24.25
CA ASP A 7 11.75 -7.67 -23.97
C ASP A 7 10.75 -8.06 -22.88
N TYR A 8 10.24 -9.30 -22.92
CA TYR A 8 9.37 -9.84 -21.87
C TYR A 8 10.11 -10.04 -20.55
N PHE A 9 11.37 -10.47 -20.58
CA PHE A 9 12.20 -10.55 -19.37
C PHE A 9 12.37 -9.16 -18.72
N ILE A 10 12.65 -8.13 -19.52
CA ILE A 10 12.74 -6.74 -19.04
C ILE A 10 11.38 -6.28 -18.47
N ILE A 11 10.26 -6.62 -19.11
CA ILE A 11 8.91 -6.33 -18.59
C ILE A 11 8.70 -7.03 -17.24
N SER A 12 9.12 -8.28 -17.08
CA SER A 12 9.04 -8.99 -15.80
C SER A 12 9.88 -8.31 -14.72
N LEU A 13 11.10 -7.82 -15.04
CA LEU A 13 11.92 -7.05 -14.10
C LEU A 13 11.24 -5.74 -13.68
N LYS A 14 10.59 -5.05 -14.60
CA LYS A 14 9.76 -3.87 -14.28
C LYS A 14 8.59 -4.26 -13.37
N GLY A 15 7.96 -5.40 -13.64
CA GLY A 15 6.93 -6.00 -12.79
C GLY A 15 7.45 -6.29 -11.37
N LEU A 16 8.68 -6.82 -11.23
CA LEU A 16 9.28 -7.04 -9.92
C LEU A 16 9.41 -5.73 -9.14
N ALA A 17 9.89 -4.66 -9.79
CA ALA A 17 10.00 -3.36 -9.15
C ALA A 17 8.63 -2.78 -8.74
N MET A 18 7.60 -2.97 -9.58
CA MET A 18 6.23 -2.57 -9.25
C MET A 18 5.66 -3.36 -8.07
N GLY A 19 5.83 -4.69 -8.04
CA GLY A 19 5.34 -5.53 -6.95
C GLY A 19 6.01 -5.22 -5.61
N ALA A 20 7.30 -4.88 -5.62
CA ALA A 20 8.01 -4.45 -4.42
C ALA A 20 7.47 -3.09 -3.94
N ALA A 21 7.27 -2.15 -4.86
CA ALA A 21 6.66 -0.86 -4.55
C ALA A 21 5.26 -0.99 -3.94
N ASP A 22 4.41 -1.86 -4.48
CA ASP A 22 3.05 -2.04 -3.95
C ASP A 22 3.02 -2.76 -2.59
N ALA A 23 4.03 -3.60 -2.28
CA ALA A 23 4.17 -4.24 -0.97
C ALA A 23 4.72 -3.29 0.12
N VAL A 24 5.43 -2.22 -0.29
CA VAL A 24 6.08 -1.26 0.61
C VAL A 24 5.17 -0.06 0.88
N PRO A 25 4.94 0.31 2.15
CA PRO A 25 4.14 1.48 2.52
C PRO A 25 4.70 2.78 1.94
N GLY A 26 3.83 3.59 1.34
CA GLY A 26 4.21 4.91 0.84
C GLY A 26 4.83 4.93 -0.56
N VAL A 27 5.07 3.77 -1.19
CA VAL A 27 5.49 3.66 -2.59
C VAL A 27 4.29 3.18 -3.45
N SER A 28 4.14 3.71 -4.66
CA SER A 28 3.11 3.29 -5.63
C SER A 28 3.76 2.58 -6.82
N GLY A 29 3.28 1.37 -7.15
CA GLY A 29 3.68 0.64 -8.36
C GLY A 29 3.33 1.40 -9.64
N GLY A 30 2.31 2.25 -9.62
CA GLY A 30 1.98 3.16 -10.73
C GLY A 30 3.10 4.14 -11.06
N THR A 31 3.75 4.72 -10.04
CA THR A 31 4.93 5.59 -10.21
C THR A 31 6.10 4.82 -10.84
N ILE A 32 6.33 3.58 -10.42
CA ILE A 32 7.36 2.71 -11.01
C ILE A 32 7.05 2.37 -12.47
N ALA A 33 5.79 2.07 -12.79
CA ALA A 33 5.35 1.82 -14.15
C ALA A 33 5.59 3.04 -15.05
N PHE A 34 5.35 4.25 -14.54
CA PHE A 34 5.59 5.50 -15.25
C PHE A 34 7.08 5.74 -15.48
N ILE A 35 7.91 5.69 -14.42
CA ILE A 35 9.36 5.91 -14.52
C ILE A 35 10.02 4.90 -15.46
N SER A 36 9.56 3.65 -15.45
CA SER A 36 10.07 2.58 -16.30
C SER A 36 9.49 2.58 -17.73
N GLY A 37 8.57 3.49 -18.04
CA GLY A 37 8.03 3.73 -19.39
C GLY A 37 7.04 2.67 -19.88
N ILE A 38 6.38 1.94 -18.99
CA ILE A 38 5.36 0.93 -19.33
C ILE A 38 3.94 1.33 -18.94
N TYR A 39 3.78 2.51 -18.31
CA TYR A 39 2.50 2.98 -17.80
C TYR A 39 1.42 3.10 -18.89
N GLU A 40 1.72 3.78 -20.00
CA GLU A 40 0.77 3.95 -21.11
C GLU A 40 0.34 2.60 -21.69
N GLU A 41 1.29 1.68 -21.87
CA GLU A 41 0.97 0.34 -22.38
C GLU A 41 0.13 -0.45 -21.38
N LEU A 42 0.40 -0.33 -20.08
CA LEU A 42 -0.39 -0.96 -19.02
C LEU A 42 -1.82 -0.44 -19.01
N ILE A 43 -2.01 0.88 -19.00
CA ILE A 43 -3.33 1.51 -19.01
C ILE A 43 -4.10 1.14 -20.28
N SER A 44 -3.45 1.21 -21.45
CA SER A 44 -4.04 0.77 -22.72
C SER A 44 -4.48 -0.69 -22.68
N SER A 45 -3.62 -1.59 -22.19
CA SER A 45 -3.93 -3.02 -22.09
C SER A 45 -5.09 -3.31 -21.12
N ILE A 46 -5.15 -2.61 -19.98
CA ILE A 46 -6.24 -2.74 -19.00
C ILE A 46 -7.55 -2.15 -19.54
N SER A 47 -7.51 -0.99 -20.20
CA SER A 47 -8.70 -0.34 -20.76
C SER A 47 -9.35 -1.12 -21.91
N ASN A 48 -8.57 -2.00 -22.58
CA ASN A 48 -9.09 -2.94 -23.56
C ASN A 48 -9.91 -4.09 -22.94
N ILE A 49 -9.89 -4.25 -21.60
CA ILE A 49 -10.73 -5.23 -20.90
C ILE A 49 -12.16 -4.69 -20.83
N ASN A 50 -12.93 -4.98 -21.87
CA ASN A 50 -14.33 -4.56 -22.00
C ASN A 50 -15.18 -5.69 -22.60
N ILE A 51 -16.49 -5.45 -22.73
CA ILE A 51 -17.45 -6.44 -23.25
C ILE A 51 -17.03 -6.94 -24.66
N SER A 52 -16.39 -6.10 -25.49
CA SER A 52 -15.95 -6.50 -26.82
C SER A 52 -14.83 -7.54 -26.78
N LEU A 53 -13.92 -7.45 -25.80
CA LEU A 53 -12.85 -8.42 -25.60
C LEU A 53 -13.44 -9.81 -25.28
N PHE A 54 -14.43 -9.87 -24.37
CA PHE A 54 -15.11 -11.12 -24.06
C PHE A 54 -15.89 -11.68 -25.25
N LYS A 55 -16.49 -10.82 -26.10
CA LYS A 55 -17.09 -11.28 -27.36
C LYS A 55 -16.06 -11.88 -28.31
N THR A 56 -14.85 -11.33 -28.40
CA THR A 56 -13.76 -11.90 -29.23
C THR A 56 -13.37 -13.30 -28.77
N LEU A 57 -13.36 -13.56 -27.46
CA LEU A 57 -13.07 -14.90 -26.92
C LEU A 57 -14.04 -15.96 -27.47
N PHE A 58 -15.35 -15.67 -27.46
CA PHE A 58 -16.38 -16.61 -27.91
C PHE A 58 -16.54 -16.65 -29.43
N SER A 59 -16.18 -15.59 -30.16
CA SER A 59 -16.39 -15.51 -31.62
C SER A 59 -15.16 -15.86 -32.46
N LYS A 60 -13.96 -15.49 -32.02
CA LYS A 60 -12.70 -15.62 -32.78
C LYS A 60 -11.67 -16.53 -32.08
N GLY A 61 -12.00 -17.04 -30.89
CA GLY A 61 -11.18 -17.98 -30.14
C GLY A 61 -10.09 -17.35 -29.27
N LEU A 62 -9.38 -18.21 -28.53
CA LEU A 62 -8.40 -17.82 -27.50
C LEU A 62 -7.22 -17.01 -28.05
N LYS A 63 -6.73 -17.31 -29.27
CA LYS A 63 -5.58 -16.61 -29.85
C LYS A 63 -5.89 -15.15 -30.13
N ALA A 64 -7.02 -14.87 -30.79
CA ALA A 64 -7.45 -13.51 -31.09
C ALA A 64 -7.77 -12.70 -29.82
N PHE A 65 -8.35 -13.37 -28.80
CA PHE A 65 -8.53 -12.77 -27.47
C PHE A 65 -7.19 -12.38 -26.83
N TRP A 66 -6.20 -13.28 -26.85
CA TRP A 66 -4.90 -13.06 -26.24
C TRP A 66 -4.13 -11.91 -26.91
N GLU A 67 -4.20 -11.83 -28.24
CA GLU A 67 -3.62 -10.72 -29.00
C GLU A 67 -4.32 -9.39 -28.70
N GLN A 68 -5.67 -9.36 -28.67
CA GLN A 68 -6.44 -8.16 -28.35
C GLN A 68 -6.21 -7.68 -26.91
N LEU A 69 -6.00 -8.59 -25.97
CA LEU A 69 -5.72 -8.29 -24.56
C LEU A 69 -4.29 -7.76 -24.34
N ASN A 70 -3.38 -7.90 -25.31
CA ASN A 70 -1.94 -7.78 -25.08
C ASN A 70 -1.44 -8.78 -24.01
N GLY A 71 -1.91 -10.02 -24.10
CA GLY A 71 -1.75 -11.04 -23.05
C GLY A 71 -0.30 -11.37 -22.71
N ASN A 72 0.62 -11.36 -23.67
CA ASN A 72 2.05 -11.61 -23.39
C ASN A 72 2.67 -10.53 -22.50
N PHE A 73 2.33 -9.26 -22.75
CA PHE A 73 2.78 -8.15 -21.92
C PHE A 73 2.23 -8.27 -20.50
N LEU A 74 0.92 -8.45 -20.37
CA LEU A 74 0.25 -8.57 -19.07
C LEU A 74 0.75 -9.78 -18.29
N LEU A 75 0.96 -10.92 -18.95
CA LEU A 75 1.48 -12.13 -18.30
C LEU A 75 2.90 -11.92 -17.77
N ALA A 76 3.81 -11.37 -18.58
CA ALA A 76 5.18 -11.09 -18.15
C ALA A 76 5.19 -10.10 -16.97
N LEU A 77 4.41 -9.02 -17.07
CA LEU A 77 4.33 -8.01 -16.03
C LEU A 77 3.72 -8.57 -14.74
N ALA A 78 2.59 -9.25 -14.83
CA ALA A 78 1.89 -9.84 -13.69
C ALA A 78 2.74 -10.91 -13.00
N ALA A 79 3.48 -11.72 -13.75
CA ALA A 79 4.43 -12.68 -13.17
C ALA A 79 5.47 -11.95 -12.32
N GLY A 80 6.08 -10.88 -12.83
CA GLY A 80 7.00 -10.04 -12.05
C GLY A 80 6.35 -9.44 -10.80
N ILE A 81 5.17 -8.85 -10.93
CA ILE A 81 4.45 -8.23 -9.81
C ILE A 81 4.16 -9.27 -8.73
N ILE A 82 3.59 -10.43 -9.09
CA ILE A 82 3.20 -11.47 -8.13
C ILE A 82 4.43 -12.05 -7.44
N ILE A 83 5.49 -12.40 -8.18
CA ILE A 83 6.73 -12.96 -7.61
C ILE A 83 7.31 -11.99 -6.58
N SER A 84 7.42 -10.70 -6.94
CA SER A 84 8.00 -9.69 -6.06
C SER A 84 7.10 -9.40 -4.87
N PHE A 85 5.80 -9.19 -5.08
CA PHE A 85 4.85 -8.90 -4.01
C PHE A 85 4.82 -10.03 -2.97
N VAL A 86 4.71 -11.29 -3.40
CA VAL A 86 4.75 -12.44 -2.48
C VAL A 86 6.08 -12.53 -1.75
N SER A 87 7.20 -12.39 -2.45
CA SER A 87 8.54 -12.46 -1.84
C SER A 87 8.74 -11.35 -0.82
N PHE A 88 8.32 -10.13 -1.15
CA PHE A 88 8.43 -8.96 -0.29
C PHE A 88 7.50 -9.06 0.93
N MET A 89 6.27 -9.53 0.76
CA MET A 89 5.35 -9.76 1.88
C MET A 89 5.89 -10.81 2.86
N LYS A 90 6.57 -11.86 2.37
CA LYS A 90 7.26 -12.84 3.23
C LYS A 90 8.43 -12.22 3.98
N LEU A 91 9.25 -11.42 3.30
CA LEU A 91 10.34 -10.68 3.93
C LEU A 91 9.82 -9.69 4.98
N ALA A 92 8.77 -8.95 4.67
CA ALA A 92 8.13 -8.01 5.58
C ALA A 92 7.63 -8.71 6.84
N LYS A 93 6.99 -9.89 6.72
CA LYS A 93 6.60 -10.72 7.87
C LYS A 93 7.81 -11.07 8.73
N TYR A 94 8.85 -11.64 8.12
CA TYR A 94 10.08 -12.02 8.82
C TYR A 94 10.69 -10.83 9.58
N LEU A 95 10.76 -9.65 8.95
CA LEU A 95 11.29 -8.45 9.57
C LEU A 95 10.38 -7.90 10.68
N LEU A 96 9.05 -7.96 10.51
CA LEU A 96 8.09 -7.54 11.53
C LEU A 96 8.15 -8.42 12.79
N GLU A 97 8.51 -9.69 12.64
CA GLU A 97 8.60 -10.65 13.74
C GLU A 97 9.98 -10.64 14.42
N ASN A 98 11.06 -10.56 13.63
CA ASN A 98 12.42 -10.72 14.14
C ASN A 98 13.16 -9.38 14.34
N HIS A 99 12.82 -8.34 13.57
CA HIS A 99 13.48 -7.03 13.60
C HIS A 99 12.48 -5.85 13.61
N PRO A 100 11.50 -5.84 14.54
CA PRO A 100 10.39 -4.89 14.52
C PRO A 100 10.86 -3.43 14.57
N ILE A 101 11.84 -3.09 15.41
CA ILE A 101 12.36 -1.71 15.53
C ILE A 101 12.90 -1.22 14.19
N LEU A 102 13.64 -2.06 13.47
CA LEU A 102 14.29 -1.69 12.20
C LEU A 102 13.26 -1.50 11.08
N ILE A 103 12.33 -2.44 10.90
CA ILE A 103 11.33 -2.33 9.83
C ILE A 103 10.31 -1.22 10.10
N TRP A 104 9.91 -1.02 11.36
CA TRP A 104 9.05 0.10 11.72
C TRP A 104 9.75 1.44 11.55
N SER A 105 11.05 1.53 11.85
CA SER A 105 11.86 2.72 11.56
C SER A 105 11.92 3.04 10.08
N PHE A 106 12.15 2.02 9.24
CA PHE A 106 12.13 2.19 7.79
C PHE A 106 10.76 2.67 7.29
N PHE A 107 9.66 2.03 7.73
CA PHE A 107 8.30 2.44 7.39
C PHE A 107 7.95 3.84 7.89
N PHE A 108 8.39 4.21 9.10
CA PHE A 108 8.22 5.55 9.64
C PHE A 108 8.85 6.59 8.72
N GLY A 109 10.07 6.36 8.25
CA GLY A 109 10.76 7.21 7.27
C GLY A 109 9.97 7.39 5.96
N LEU A 110 9.49 6.29 5.38
CA LEU A 110 8.66 6.32 4.16
C LEU A 110 7.39 7.16 4.37
N ILE A 111 6.72 6.97 5.50
CA ILE A 111 5.46 7.66 5.83
C ILE A 111 5.70 9.15 6.05
N VAL A 112 6.78 9.54 6.74
CA VAL A 112 7.17 10.95 6.89
C VAL A 112 7.41 11.60 5.53
N ALA A 113 8.05 10.91 4.60
CA ALA A 113 8.21 11.43 3.25
C ALA A 113 6.85 11.57 2.54
N SER A 114 5.95 10.59 2.65
CA SER A 114 4.59 10.70 2.10
C SER A 114 3.83 11.90 2.67
N ILE A 115 3.94 12.20 3.98
CA ILE A 115 3.32 13.40 4.58
C ILE A 115 3.83 14.67 3.89
N TYR A 116 5.15 14.77 3.71
CA TYR A 116 5.76 15.91 3.05
C TYR A 116 5.29 16.07 1.59
N PHE A 117 5.33 15.00 0.80
CA PHE A 117 4.97 15.08 -0.62
C PHE A 117 3.48 15.26 -0.87
N VAL A 118 2.62 14.55 -0.14
CA VAL A 118 1.16 14.72 -0.23
C VAL A 118 0.76 16.11 0.28
N GLY A 119 1.33 16.55 1.40
CA GLY A 119 1.07 17.89 1.95
C GLY A 119 1.52 19.01 1.00
N LYS A 120 2.61 18.82 0.25
CA LYS A 120 3.11 19.78 -0.75
C LYS A 120 2.16 19.95 -1.95
N GLN A 121 1.31 18.96 -2.24
CA GLN A 121 0.30 19.07 -3.32
C GLN A 121 -0.87 20.01 -2.94
N ILE A 122 -0.99 20.41 -1.67
CA ILE A 122 -2.03 21.34 -1.22
C ILE A 122 -1.69 22.74 -1.72
N SER A 123 -2.45 23.21 -2.73
CA SER A 123 -2.21 24.48 -3.41
C SER A 123 -2.68 25.71 -2.64
N LYS A 124 -3.69 25.57 -1.77
CA LYS A 124 -4.26 26.68 -0.99
C LYS A 124 -4.51 26.24 0.45
N TRP A 125 -3.98 27.02 1.39
CA TRP A 125 -4.19 26.84 2.82
C TRP A 125 -5.23 27.86 3.30
N ASN A 126 -6.42 27.38 3.64
CA ASN A 126 -7.48 28.16 4.28
C ASN A 126 -7.91 27.46 5.58
N THR A 127 -8.77 28.11 6.35
CA THR A 127 -9.24 27.58 7.64
C THR A 127 -9.86 26.19 7.50
N SER A 128 -10.66 25.93 6.46
CA SER A 128 -11.28 24.62 6.21
C SER A 128 -10.24 23.52 5.95
N VAL A 129 -9.16 23.83 5.23
CA VAL A 129 -8.05 22.90 4.93
C VAL A 129 -7.28 22.57 6.21
N ILE A 130 -7.00 23.56 7.06
CA ILE A 130 -6.32 23.35 8.35
C ILE A 130 -7.21 22.50 9.28
N ILE A 131 -8.50 22.82 9.37
CA ILE A 131 -9.47 22.03 10.15
C ILE A 131 -9.48 20.58 9.65
N ALA A 132 -9.55 20.37 8.33
CA ALA A 132 -9.55 19.02 7.76
C ALA A 132 -8.27 18.24 8.11
N LEU A 133 -7.10 18.88 8.09
CA LEU A 133 -5.85 18.26 8.50
C LEU A 133 -5.88 17.84 9.98
N ILE A 134 -6.29 18.75 10.87
CA ILE A 134 -6.37 18.48 12.31
C ILE A 134 -7.38 17.38 12.62
N VAL A 135 -8.56 17.43 11.98
CA VAL A 135 -9.59 16.40 12.13
C VAL A 135 -9.10 15.05 11.64
N GLY A 136 -8.47 14.99 10.46
CA GLY A 136 -7.89 13.76 9.91
C GLY A 136 -6.82 13.18 10.83
N ALA A 137 -5.92 14.01 11.36
CA ALA A 137 -4.89 13.61 12.30
C ALA A 137 -5.47 13.11 13.62
N GLY A 138 -6.46 13.82 14.18
CA GLY A 138 -7.14 13.43 15.42
C GLY A 138 -7.88 12.10 15.27
N ILE A 139 -8.66 11.94 14.20
CA ILE A 139 -9.39 10.68 13.92
C ILE A 139 -8.41 9.52 13.75
N ALA A 140 -7.36 9.69 12.92
CA ALA A 140 -6.38 8.63 12.71
C ALA A 140 -5.66 8.27 14.02
N PHE A 141 -5.18 9.25 14.76
CA PHE A 141 -4.51 9.03 16.04
C PHE A 141 -5.41 8.29 17.03
N TYR A 142 -6.68 8.69 17.14
CA TYR A 142 -7.68 7.99 17.95
C TYR A 142 -7.84 6.53 17.52
N ILE A 143 -8.02 6.28 16.22
CA ILE A 143 -8.11 4.92 15.65
C ILE A 143 -6.86 4.10 16.00
N THR A 144 -5.66 4.69 15.98
CA THR A 144 -4.42 3.95 16.30
C THR A 144 -4.34 3.48 17.75
N ARG A 145 -5.05 4.16 18.67
CA ARG A 145 -5.08 3.86 20.11
C ARG A 145 -6.21 2.93 20.50
N LEU A 146 -7.22 2.75 19.64
CA LEU A 146 -8.23 1.73 19.86
C LEU A 146 -7.52 0.37 19.96
N PRO A 147 -7.91 -0.50 20.91
CA PRO A 147 -7.48 -1.89 20.89
C PRO A 147 -7.70 -2.40 19.47
N ALA A 148 -6.73 -3.10 18.90
CA ALA A 148 -7.00 -3.85 17.68
C ALA A 148 -8.22 -4.71 18.04
N LEU A 149 -9.39 -4.35 17.50
CA LEU A 149 -10.61 -5.09 17.74
C LEU A 149 -10.19 -6.53 17.52
N THR A 150 -10.40 -7.40 18.49
CA THR A 150 -10.00 -8.82 18.48
C THR A 150 -10.60 -9.60 17.29
N THR A 151 -11.27 -8.89 16.39
CA THR A 151 -11.75 -9.21 15.05
C THR A 151 -10.70 -9.04 13.94
N SER A 152 -9.39 -9.07 14.21
CA SER A 152 -8.36 -9.10 13.13
C SER A 152 -8.37 -10.39 12.30
N GLU A 153 -9.18 -11.39 12.71
CA GLU A 153 -9.54 -12.57 11.90
C GLU A 153 -10.92 -12.47 11.22
N SER A 154 -11.72 -11.42 11.50
CA SER A 154 -13.04 -11.28 10.88
C SER A 154 -12.89 -11.06 9.38
N SER A 155 -13.48 -11.94 8.59
CA SER A 155 -13.50 -11.82 7.13
C SER A 155 -14.15 -10.49 6.70
N LEU A 156 -15.13 -9.98 7.45
CA LEU A 156 -15.75 -8.68 7.16
C LEU A 156 -14.75 -7.52 7.33
N TYR A 157 -13.94 -7.55 8.38
CA TYR A 157 -12.93 -6.52 8.59
C TYR A 157 -11.88 -6.52 7.46
N LEU A 158 -11.39 -7.70 7.07
CA LEU A 158 -10.42 -7.81 5.97
C LEU A 158 -11.04 -7.39 4.62
N PHE A 159 -12.32 -7.67 4.40
CA PHE A 159 -13.07 -7.21 3.23
C PHE A 159 -13.12 -5.68 3.17
N PHE A 160 -13.54 -5.00 4.23
CA PHE A 160 -13.57 -3.53 4.26
C PHE A 160 -12.17 -2.92 4.19
N ALA A 161 -11.17 -3.54 4.80
CA ALA A 161 -9.78 -3.09 4.69
C ALA A 161 -9.29 -3.14 3.23
N GLY A 162 -9.59 -4.22 2.49
CA GLY A 162 -9.32 -4.31 1.06
C GLY A 162 -10.05 -3.25 0.25
N ALA A 163 -11.34 -3.02 0.56
CA ALA A 163 -12.16 -2.00 -0.10
C ALA A 163 -11.61 -0.58 0.08
N ILE A 164 -11.17 -0.21 1.29
CA ILE A 164 -10.63 1.13 1.55
C ILE A 164 -9.22 1.27 0.95
N ALA A 165 -8.37 0.23 1.09
CA ALA A 165 -6.99 0.27 0.61
C ALA A 165 -6.89 0.43 -0.91
N ILE A 166 -7.71 -0.28 -1.69
CA ILE A 166 -7.70 -0.14 -3.15
C ILE A 166 -8.20 1.24 -3.59
N CYS A 167 -9.18 1.82 -2.87
CA CYS A 167 -9.72 3.13 -3.19
C CYS A 167 -8.66 4.21 -3.02
N ALA A 168 -7.83 4.09 -1.98
CA ALA A 168 -6.68 4.95 -1.78
C ALA A 168 -5.62 4.76 -2.86
N MET A 169 -5.42 3.52 -3.36
CA MET A 169 -4.44 3.20 -4.39
C MET A 169 -4.76 3.80 -5.77
N ILE A 170 -6.03 4.14 -6.04
CA ILE A 170 -6.44 4.84 -7.27
C ILE A 170 -5.88 6.27 -7.32
N LEU A 171 -5.62 6.86 -6.15
CA LEU A 171 -5.14 8.22 -6.06
C LEU A 171 -3.61 8.26 -6.16
N PRO A 172 -3.07 9.06 -7.10
CA PRO A 172 -1.63 9.15 -7.28
C PRO A 172 -0.97 9.65 -5.99
N GLY A 173 0.06 8.93 -5.52
CA GLY A 173 0.82 9.27 -4.33
C GLY A 173 0.30 8.67 -3.01
N ILE A 174 -0.77 7.87 -3.02
CA ILE A 174 -1.24 7.16 -1.82
C ILE A 174 -1.16 5.65 -2.04
N SER A 175 -0.36 4.97 -1.23
CA SER A 175 -0.14 3.52 -1.35
C SER A 175 -1.21 2.73 -0.58
N GLY A 176 -1.77 1.70 -1.21
CA GLY A 176 -2.75 0.81 -0.57
C GLY A 176 -2.16 0.06 0.64
N SER A 177 -0.90 -0.36 0.57
CA SER A 177 -0.19 -1.02 1.69
C SER A 177 -0.06 -0.11 2.91
N PHE A 178 0.08 1.20 2.70
CA PHE A 178 0.08 2.18 3.78
C PHE A 178 -1.27 2.24 4.51
N ILE A 179 -2.37 2.32 3.76
CA ILE A 179 -3.72 2.27 4.36
C ILE A 179 -3.94 0.96 5.14
N LEU A 180 -3.45 -0.17 4.62
CA LEU A 180 -3.52 -1.44 5.34
C LEU A 180 -2.76 -1.44 6.66
N ILE A 181 -1.65 -0.70 6.76
CA ILE A 181 -0.94 -0.52 8.03
C ILE A 181 -1.76 0.32 9.00
N ILE A 182 -2.35 1.43 8.56
CA ILE A 182 -3.21 2.28 9.41
C ILE A 182 -4.34 1.45 9.98
N LEU A 183 -5.02 0.69 9.11
CA LEU A 183 -6.15 -0.13 9.51
C LEU A 183 -5.69 -1.25 10.46
N GLY A 184 -4.46 -1.75 10.32
CA GLY A 184 -3.92 -2.90 11.04
C GLY A 184 -4.10 -4.23 10.29
N ALA A 185 -4.56 -4.18 9.04
CA ALA A 185 -4.79 -5.34 8.18
C ALA A 185 -3.52 -5.84 7.46
N TYR A 186 -2.44 -5.05 7.44
CA TYR A 186 -1.21 -5.40 6.71
C TYR A 186 -0.61 -6.73 7.19
N LYS A 187 -0.50 -6.94 8.51
CA LYS A 187 0.01 -8.21 9.06
C LYS A 187 -0.91 -9.38 8.72
N THR A 188 -2.23 -9.23 8.89
CA THR A 188 -3.21 -10.26 8.52
C THR A 188 -3.10 -10.66 7.05
N LEU A 189 -2.93 -9.70 6.14
CA LEU A 189 -2.74 -9.98 4.71
C LEU A 189 -1.38 -10.62 4.44
N SER A 190 -0.32 -10.15 5.10
CA SER A 190 1.03 -10.73 5.02
C SER A 190 1.05 -12.20 5.46
N ASP A 191 0.41 -12.50 6.58
CA ASP A 191 0.24 -13.86 7.10
C ASP A 191 -0.57 -14.72 6.14
N ALA A 192 -1.68 -14.19 5.60
CA ALA A 192 -2.51 -14.92 4.63
C ALA A 192 -1.75 -15.26 3.35
N ILE A 193 -0.91 -14.36 2.83
CA ILE A 193 -0.07 -14.61 1.65
C ILE A 193 1.03 -15.61 1.97
N HIS A 194 1.68 -15.49 3.13
CA HIS A 194 2.73 -16.40 3.56
C HIS A 194 2.19 -17.84 3.71
N ASP A 195 1.05 -17.99 4.38
CA ASP A 195 0.44 -19.28 4.70
C ASP A 195 -0.47 -19.82 3.58
N ILE A 196 -0.60 -19.07 2.48
CA ILE A 196 -1.49 -19.38 1.34
C ILE A 196 -2.94 -19.62 1.84
N ASP A 197 -3.42 -18.74 2.71
CA ASP A 197 -4.81 -18.72 3.19
C ASP A 197 -5.71 -18.14 2.09
N ILE A 198 -6.09 -19.01 1.14
CA ILE A 198 -6.89 -18.66 -0.05
C ILE A 198 -8.19 -17.95 0.36
N LYS A 199 -8.81 -18.37 1.48
CA LYS A 199 -10.06 -17.77 1.95
C LYS A 199 -9.87 -16.29 2.29
N LYS A 200 -8.85 -15.95 3.09
CA LYS A 200 -8.55 -14.56 3.44
C LYS A 200 -8.14 -13.73 2.22
N ILE A 201 -7.35 -14.31 1.31
CA ILE A 201 -6.95 -13.64 0.07
C ILE A 201 -8.17 -13.32 -0.80
N LEU A 202 -9.08 -14.28 -1.00
CA LEU A 202 -10.30 -14.07 -1.78
C LEU A 202 -11.24 -13.03 -1.15
N VAL A 203 -11.36 -13.03 0.19
CA VAL A 203 -12.14 -12.02 0.92
C VAL A 203 -11.55 -10.63 0.72
N PHE A 204 -10.21 -10.49 0.83
CA PHE A 204 -9.51 -9.24 0.58
C PHE A 204 -9.71 -8.74 -0.86
N VAL A 205 -9.50 -9.63 -1.84
CA VAL A 205 -9.68 -9.32 -3.27
C VAL A 205 -11.12 -8.95 -3.58
N GLY A 206 -12.10 -9.67 -3.03
CA GLY A 206 -13.52 -9.35 -3.18
C GLY A 206 -13.85 -7.96 -2.61
N GLY A 207 -13.30 -7.63 -1.44
CA GLY A 207 -13.40 -6.29 -0.85
C GLY A 207 -12.81 -5.22 -1.75
N ALA A 208 -11.61 -5.45 -2.28
CA ALA A 208 -10.96 -4.54 -3.22
C ALA A 208 -11.79 -4.34 -4.51
N LEU A 209 -12.32 -5.41 -5.12
CA LEU A 209 -13.16 -5.28 -6.32
C LEU A 209 -14.42 -4.45 -6.05
N VAL A 210 -15.12 -4.72 -4.93
CA VAL A 210 -16.31 -3.96 -4.55
C VAL A 210 -15.98 -2.52 -4.22
N GLY A 211 -14.90 -2.27 -3.47
CA GLY A 211 -14.44 -0.92 -3.13
C GLY A 211 -14.12 -0.10 -4.39
N LEU A 212 -13.34 -0.67 -5.30
CA LEU A 212 -12.98 -0.04 -6.57
C LEU A 212 -14.21 0.38 -7.38
N LEU A 213 -15.24 -0.47 -7.46
CA LEU A 213 -16.45 -0.16 -8.23
C LEU A 213 -17.37 0.85 -7.53
N SER A 214 -17.51 0.76 -6.21
CA SER A 214 -18.47 1.57 -5.44
C SER A 214 -17.92 2.95 -5.05
N PHE A 215 -16.67 3.04 -4.63
CA PHE A 215 -16.09 4.25 -4.05
C PHE A 215 -15.26 5.10 -5.03
N SER A 216 -14.90 4.58 -6.20
CA SER A 216 -14.12 5.32 -7.21
C SER A 216 -14.83 6.60 -7.65
N HIS A 217 -16.15 6.58 -7.77
CA HIS A 217 -16.96 7.74 -8.14
C HIS A 217 -16.92 8.83 -7.06
N ILE A 218 -17.04 8.45 -5.79
CA ILE A 218 -17.03 9.37 -4.64
C ILE A 218 -15.67 10.04 -4.51
N LEU A 219 -14.57 9.27 -4.56
CA LEU A 219 -13.22 9.82 -4.47
C LEU A 219 -12.91 10.74 -5.64
N LYS A 220 -13.28 10.35 -6.87
CA LYS A 220 -13.11 11.22 -8.04
C LYS A 220 -13.87 12.53 -7.90
N TRP A 221 -15.09 12.50 -7.35
CA TRP A 221 -15.88 13.68 -7.07
C TRP A 221 -15.22 14.57 -6.00
N LEU A 222 -14.76 13.99 -4.88
CA LEU A 222 -14.05 14.71 -3.82
C LEU A 222 -12.77 15.40 -4.34
N PHE A 223 -11.97 14.71 -5.15
CA PHE A 223 -10.76 15.32 -5.72
C PHE A 223 -11.05 16.40 -6.76
N LYS A 224 -12.17 16.30 -7.49
CA LYS A 224 -12.58 17.32 -8.47
C LYS A 224 -13.12 18.59 -7.81
N HIS A 225 -13.89 18.45 -6.72
CA HIS A 225 -14.61 19.57 -6.09
C HIS A 225 -13.96 20.08 -4.79
N TYR A 226 -13.26 19.22 -4.05
CA TYR A 226 -12.70 19.49 -2.72
C TYR A 226 -11.22 19.07 -2.64
N HIS A 227 -10.44 19.29 -3.71
CA HIS A 227 -9.06 18.84 -3.85
C HIS A 227 -8.18 19.11 -2.61
N ASN A 228 -8.03 20.38 -2.22
CA ASN A 228 -7.14 20.77 -1.11
C ASN A 228 -7.64 20.25 0.26
N ILE A 229 -8.96 20.20 0.49
CA ILE A 229 -9.53 19.67 1.73
C ILE A 229 -9.29 18.17 1.81
N THR A 230 -9.48 17.46 0.70
CA THR A 230 -9.26 16.00 0.61
C THR A 230 -7.80 15.66 0.83
N LEU A 231 -6.87 16.37 0.17
CA LEU A 231 -5.44 16.21 0.39
C LEU A 231 -5.06 16.50 1.85
N ALA A 232 -5.55 17.59 2.44
CA ALA A 232 -5.25 17.94 3.83
C ALA A 232 -5.79 16.91 4.83
N LEU A 233 -7.02 16.42 4.62
CA LEU A 233 -7.59 15.35 5.41
C LEU A 233 -6.71 14.10 5.34
N LEU A 234 -6.28 13.70 4.14
CA LEU A 234 -5.42 12.54 3.93
C LEU A 234 -4.02 12.73 4.54
N THR A 235 -3.39 13.90 4.37
CA THR A 235 -2.14 14.26 5.05
C THR A 235 -2.30 14.17 6.57
N GLY A 236 -3.43 14.66 7.10
CA GLY A 236 -3.80 14.51 8.51
C GLY A 236 -3.88 13.03 8.91
N PHE A 237 -4.61 12.21 8.17
CA PHE A 237 -4.70 10.76 8.43
C PHE A 237 -3.32 10.09 8.43
N ILE A 238 -2.47 10.44 7.47
CA ILE A 238 -1.11 9.89 7.37
C ILE A 238 -0.31 10.30 8.61
N PHE A 239 -0.35 11.58 8.98
CA PHE A 239 0.35 12.11 10.15
C PHE A 239 -0.13 11.47 11.47
N GLY A 240 -1.43 11.40 11.70
CA GLY A 240 -1.99 10.79 12.91
C GLY A 240 -1.68 9.29 13.02
N SER A 241 -1.47 8.62 11.90
CA SER A 241 -1.06 7.21 11.87
C SER A 241 0.39 6.94 12.23
N LEU A 242 1.25 7.96 12.31
CA LEU A 242 2.66 7.82 12.72
C LEU A 242 2.80 7.12 14.07
N ASN A 243 1.82 7.29 14.95
CA ASN A 243 1.77 6.58 16.23
C ASN A 243 1.69 5.05 16.06
N LYS A 244 0.97 4.56 15.06
CA LYS A 244 0.86 3.11 14.79
C LYS A 244 2.15 2.52 14.24
N VAL A 245 2.99 3.31 13.59
CA VAL A 245 4.24 2.85 12.97
C VAL A 245 5.48 3.23 13.79
N TRP A 246 5.28 3.81 14.97
CA TRP A 246 6.38 4.16 15.86
C TRP A 246 7.21 2.92 16.24
N PRO A 247 8.55 2.95 16.17
CA PRO A 247 9.37 1.75 16.36
C PRO A 247 9.35 1.19 17.79
N TRP A 248 9.30 2.08 18.77
CA TRP A 248 9.44 1.72 20.19
C TRP A 248 8.08 1.64 20.85
N LYS A 249 7.60 0.41 21.06
CA LYS A 249 6.31 0.17 21.69
C LYS A 249 6.41 -0.79 22.86
N LYS A 250 5.71 -0.48 23.94
CA LYS A 250 5.50 -1.37 25.07
C LYS A 250 4.18 -2.12 24.89
N THR A 251 4.24 -3.44 24.88
CA THR A 251 3.03 -4.28 24.81
C THR A 251 2.38 -4.32 26.18
N LEU A 252 1.16 -3.78 26.28
CA LEU A 252 0.38 -3.70 27.52
C LEU A 252 -0.45 -4.97 27.72
N THR A 253 -1.00 -5.53 26.64
CA THR A 253 -1.81 -6.76 26.69
C THR A 253 -1.46 -7.71 25.56
N TRP A 254 -1.50 -9.01 25.88
CA TRP A 254 -1.22 -10.10 24.95
C TRP A 254 -2.52 -10.86 24.66
N HIS A 255 -2.74 -11.21 23.39
CA HIS A 255 -3.69 -12.22 22.97
C HIS A 255 -2.95 -13.52 22.72
N THR A 256 -3.57 -14.65 23.01
CA THR A 256 -3.08 -15.95 22.54
C THR A 256 -4.13 -16.50 21.58
N ASN A 257 -3.76 -16.72 20.32
CA ASN A 257 -4.69 -17.29 19.35
C ASN A 257 -4.95 -18.78 19.64
N SER A 258 -5.88 -19.38 18.91
CA SER A 258 -6.22 -20.80 18.98
C SER A 258 -5.06 -21.76 18.70
N LYS A 259 -3.95 -21.26 18.12
CA LYS A 259 -2.70 -22.00 17.86
C LYS A 259 -1.63 -21.78 18.95
N GLY A 260 -1.96 -21.11 20.06
CA GLY A 260 -1.02 -20.84 21.15
C GLY A 260 -0.02 -19.70 20.88
N ILE A 261 -0.17 -18.97 19.78
CA ILE A 261 0.74 -17.87 19.39
C ILE A 261 0.32 -16.60 20.11
N LYS A 262 1.26 -16.01 20.87
CA LYS A 262 1.06 -14.73 21.55
C LYS A 262 1.22 -13.57 20.57
N THR A 263 0.19 -12.74 20.42
CA THR A 263 0.24 -11.50 19.63
C THR A 263 -0.11 -10.29 20.50
N PRO A 264 0.56 -9.15 20.32
CA PRO A 264 0.27 -7.94 21.09
C PRO A 264 -1.10 -7.36 20.69
N ILE A 265 -1.97 -7.08 21.67
CA ILE A 265 -3.30 -6.45 21.45
C ILE A 265 -3.20 -4.94 21.57
N LEU A 266 -2.74 -4.49 22.73
CA LEU A 266 -2.60 -3.08 23.06
C LEU A 266 -1.12 -2.78 23.20
N GLN A 267 -0.67 -1.79 22.44
CA GLN A 267 0.70 -1.31 22.47
C GLN A 267 0.70 0.19 22.72
N GLU A 268 1.59 0.63 23.58
CA GLU A 268 1.82 2.04 23.84
C GLU A 268 3.15 2.47 23.24
N SER A 269 3.12 3.56 22.46
CA SER A 269 4.31 4.21 21.94
C SER A 269 5.07 4.87 23.09
N ILE A 270 6.33 4.47 23.26
CA ILE A 270 7.21 4.99 24.30
C ILE A 270 8.44 5.64 23.69
N SER A 271 9.12 6.46 24.49
CA SER A 271 10.39 7.08 24.10
C SER A 271 11.46 6.01 23.88
N PRO A 272 12.35 6.15 22.87
CA PRO A 272 13.51 5.27 22.71
C PRO A 272 14.42 5.24 23.94
N PHE A 273 14.43 6.31 24.74
CA PHE A 273 15.22 6.42 25.96
C PHE A 273 14.58 5.70 27.16
N SER A 274 13.31 5.33 27.04
CA SER A 274 12.54 4.61 28.06
C SER A 274 12.24 3.17 27.64
N PHE A 275 12.93 2.67 26.61
CA PHE A 275 12.71 1.33 26.07
C PHE A 275 13.42 0.29 26.95
N ASP A 276 12.68 -0.70 27.43
CA ASP A 276 13.16 -1.68 28.42
C ASP A 276 14.28 -2.59 27.88
N SER A 277 14.43 -2.71 26.55
CA SER A 277 15.48 -3.50 25.89
C SER A 277 16.40 -2.63 25.02
N GLU A 278 17.36 -3.24 24.31
CA GLU A 278 18.23 -2.52 23.38
C GLU A 278 17.38 -1.74 22.36
N SER A 279 17.49 -0.41 22.39
CA SER A 279 16.65 0.48 21.58
C SER A 279 17.08 0.54 20.11
N GLN A 280 18.29 0.09 19.77
CA GLN A 280 18.88 0.13 18.43
C GLN A 280 18.79 1.53 17.79
N LEU A 281 18.86 2.60 18.62
CA LEU A 281 18.53 3.97 18.24
C LEU A 281 19.28 4.46 16.99
N LEU A 282 20.58 4.17 16.90
CA LEU A 282 21.39 4.57 15.75
C LEU A 282 20.88 3.93 14.44
N PHE A 283 20.68 2.61 14.44
CA PHE A 283 20.19 1.88 13.26
C PHE A 283 18.76 2.29 12.91
N ALA A 284 17.91 2.54 13.90
CA ALA A 284 16.56 3.06 13.72
C ALA A 284 16.57 4.41 12.99
N ILE A 285 17.38 5.37 13.45
CA ILE A 285 17.50 6.69 12.81
C ILE A 285 18.04 6.54 11.38
N ILE A 286 19.06 5.72 11.17
CA ILE A 286 19.61 5.45 9.83
C ILE A 286 18.51 4.91 8.90
N LEU A 287 17.72 3.94 9.35
CA LEU A 287 16.64 3.37 8.53
C LEU A 287 15.47 4.34 8.31
N MET A 288 15.15 5.20 9.27
CA MET A 288 14.19 6.30 9.04
C MET A 288 14.67 7.23 7.93
N ILE A 289 15.96 7.60 7.93
CA ILE A 289 16.54 8.45 6.89
C ILE A 289 16.53 7.72 5.54
N ILE A 290 16.94 6.45 5.50
CA ILE A 290 16.93 5.63 4.27
C ILE A 290 15.50 5.50 3.72
N GLY A 291 14.52 5.24 4.58
CA GLY A 291 13.10 5.22 4.20
C GLY A 291 12.67 6.54 3.59
N PHE A 292 12.93 7.66 4.28
CA PHE A 292 12.59 8.99 3.76
C PHE A 292 13.24 9.27 2.39
N LEU A 293 14.54 8.99 2.27
CA LEU A 293 15.31 9.19 1.03
C LEU A 293 14.82 8.30 -0.10
N THR A 294 14.31 7.10 0.19
CA THR A 294 13.76 6.20 -0.83
C THR A 294 12.59 6.86 -1.55
N ILE A 295 11.61 7.40 -0.83
CA ILE A 295 10.49 8.14 -1.44
C ILE A 295 11.01 9.40 -2.13
N PHE A 296 11.90 10.15 -1.49
CA PHE A 296 12.43 11.38 -2.06
C PHE A 296 13.10 11.17 -3.42
N ILE A 297 13.92 10.12 -3.55
CA ILE A 297 14.60 9.76 -4.80
C ILE A 297 13.57 9.32 -5.85
N LEU A 298 12.63 8.45 -5.48
CA LEU A 298 11.59 7.97 -6.40
C LEU A 298 10.75 9.12 -6.95
N GLU A 299 10.32 10.05 -6.11
CA GLU A 299 9.52 11.21 -6.51
C GLU A 299 10.31 12.15 -7.42
N LYS A 300 11.58 12.43 -7.07
CA LYS A 300 12.46 13.30 -7.87
C LYS A 300 12.77 12.71 -9.25
N VAL A 301 12.88 11.38 -9.35
CA VAL A 301 13.08 10.68 -10.62
C VAL A 301 11.79 10.66 -11.44
N GLY A 302 10.63 10.49 -10.80
CA GLY A 302 9.31 10.55 -11.44
C GLY A 302 8.97 11.93 -12.02
N SER A 303 9.19 12.99 -11.25
CA SER A 303 8.87 14.38 -11.64
C SER A 303 9.72 14.90 -12.80
N LYS A 304 10.94 14.40 -13.01
CA LYS A 304 11.78 14.81 -14.16
C LYS A 304 11.29 14.31 -15.53
N LYS A 305 10.32 13.41 -15.56
CA LYS A 305 9.75 12.83 -16.80
C LYS A 305 8.30 13.28 -17.08
N GLN A 306 7.72 14.13 -16.22
CA GLN A 306 6.46 14.84 -16.48
C GLN A 306 6.74 16.14 -17.22
#